data_AF-A0A822AYS0-F1
#
_entry.id   AF-A0A822AYS0-F1
#
_cell.length_a   1.000
_cell.length_b   1.000
_cell.length_c   1.000
_cell.angle_alpha   90.00
_cell.angle_beta   90.00
_cell.angle_gamma   90.00
#
_symmetry.space_group_name_H-M   'P 1'
#
loop_
_entity.id
_entity.type
_entity.pdbx_description
1 polymer ?
#
loop_
_entity_poly.entity_id
_entity_poly.type
_entity_poly.pdbx_seq_one_letter_code
_entity_poly.pdbx_strand_id
1 'polypeptide(L)' 'IFQPAGPDRFNISQPVPPLPDMGLPYCDGLRIEFGIFDGRSLNHVTQWKSLCCENNSCFVYGFDTVTGLSTDWRPGFP' A
#
# COMPACT_ATOMS: atom_id res chain seq x y z
N ILE A 1 -24.70 10.54 -4.43
CA ILE A 1 -24.23 10.37 -5.83
C ILE A 1 -22.71 10.35 -5.76
N PHE A 2 -22.12 9.17 -5.89
CA PHE A 2 -20.66 9.01 -5.94
C PHE A 2 -20.16 9.65 -7.22
N GLN A 3 -19.29 10.65 -7.11
CA GLN A 3 -18.55 11.16 -8.27
C GLN A 3 -17.39 10.22 -8.56
N PRO A 4 -17.11 9.90 -9.82
CA PRO A 4 -15.94 9.11 -10.17
C PRO A 4 -14.70 9.95 -9.84
N ALA A 5 -13.76 9.38 -9.09
CA ALA A 5 -12.45 9.97 -8.95
C ALA A 5 -11.85 10.09 -10.35
N GLY A 6 -11.63 11.33 -10.81
CA GLY A 6 -10.92 11.60 -12.05
C GLY A 6 -9.49 11.06 -11.98
N PRO A 7 -8.74 11.09 -13.09
CA PRO A 7 -7.35 10.68 -13.07
C PRO A 7 -6.59 11.72 -12.24
N ASP A 8 -6.34 11.39 -10.97
CA ASP A 8 -5.45 12.15 -10.10
C ASP A 8 -4.08 12.17 -10.78
N ARG A 9 -3.83 13.27 -11.51
CA ARG A 9 -2.51 13.64 -11.97
C ARG A 9 -1.73 14.04 -10.73
N PHE A 10 -1.12 13.06 -10.07
CA PHE A 10 -0.05 13.29 -9.11
C PHE A 10 0.97 14.19 -9.80
N ASN A 11 1.03 15.45 -9.37
CA ASN A 11 1.97 16.43 -9.90
C ASN A 11 3.37 15.96 -9.49
N ILE A 12 4.16 15.49 -10.48
CA ILE A 12 5.36 14.66 -10.29
C ILE A 12 6.54 15.43 -9.64
N SER A 13 6.31 16.66 -9.22
CA SER A 13 7.36 17.52 -8.64
C SER A 13 7.68 17.20 -7.19
N GLN A 14 6.81 16.52 -6.43
CA GLN A 14 7.05 16.13 -5.03
C GLN A 14 6.32 14.81 -4.72
N PRO A 15 7.02 13.77 -4.23
CA PRO A 15 6.34 12.55 -3.77
C PRO A 15 5.45 12.90 -2.56
N VAL A 16 4.12 12.73 -2.70
CA VAL A 16 3.13 12.90 -1.60
C VAL A 16 2.93 11.59 -0.84
N PRO A 17 3.15 11.53 0.50
CA PRO A 17 3.10 10.31 1.32
C PRO A 17 1.90 9.42 1.02
N PRO A 18 2.06 8.07 1.01
CA PRO A 18 0.95 7.18 0.70
C PRO A 18 -0.13 7.24 1.78
N LEU A 19 0.24 7.67 2.99
CA LEU A 19 -0.66 8.02 4.09
C LEU A 19 -0.16 9.31 4.76
N PRO A 20 -1.06 10.12 5.38
CA PRO A 20 -0.73 11.43 5.96
C PRO A 20 0.37 11.40 7.04
N ASP A 21 0.59 10.24 7.64
CA ASP A 21 1.54 9.96 8.72
C ASP A 21 2.80 9.21 8.26
N MET A 22 2.89 8.85 6.98
CA MET A 22 4.11 8.23 6.44
C MET A 22 5.18 9.28 6.17
N GLY A 23 6.32 9.13 6.86
CA GLY A 23 7.57 9.81 6.49
C GLY A 23 8.18 9.25 5.19
N LEU A 24 9.35 9.76 4.82
CA LEU A 24 10.14 9.21 3.71
C LEU A 24 10.34 7.70 3.87
N PRO A 25 10.35 6.93 2.77
CA PRO A 25 10.49 5.49 2.87
C PRO A 25 11.90 5.12 3.29
N TYR A 26 12.03 4.09 4.12
CA TYR A 26 13.32 3.48 4.38
C TYR A 26 13.73 2.62 3.17
N CYS A 27 14.79 3.05 2.48
CA CYS A 27 15.26 2.50 1.21
C CYS A 27 16.14 1.26 1.34
N ASP A 28 16.57 0.90 2.55
CA ASP A 28 17.32 -0.34 2.78
C ASP A 28 16.46 -1.39 3.52
N GLY A 29 15.19 -1.06 3.75
CA GLY A 29 14.26 -1.88 4.53
C GLY A 29 13.34 -2.76 3.70
N LEU A 30 13.06 -3.93 4.27
CA LEU A 30 11.94 -4.78 3.87
C LEU A 30 10.61 -4.10 4.21
N ARG A 31 9.65 -4.11 3.27
CA ARG A 31 8.26 -3.73 3.53
C ARG A 31 7.36 -4.95 3.38
N ILE A 32 6.51 -5.16 4.37
CA ILE A 32 5.53 -6.25 4.41
C ILE A 32 4.16 -5.63 4.71
N GLU A 33 3.15 -6.04 3.96
CA GLU A 33 1.74 -5.74 4.19
C GLU A 33 0.96 -7.03 4.49
N PHE A 34 0.06 -6.98 5.47
CA PHE A 34 -0.86 -8.06 5.82
C PHE A 34 -2.30 -7.59 5.62
N GLY A 35 -3.09 -8.33 4.85
CA GLY A 35 -4.45 -7.91 4.47
C GLY A 35 -4.42 -6.91 3.31
N ILE A 36 -3.93 -7.37 2.17
CA ILE A 36 -3.74 -6.60 0.93
C ILE A 36 -5.09 -6.15 0.34
N PHE A 37 -6.15 -6.93 0.54
CA PHE A 37 -7.46 -6.76 -0.08
C PHE A 37 -7.37 -6.59 -1.61
N ASP A 38 -7.50 -5.37 -2.13
CA ASP A 38 -7.41 -5.06 -3.57
C ASP A 38 -6.03 -4.54 -4.02
N GLY A 39 -5.06 -4.45 -3.11
CA GLY A 39 -3.66 -4.15 -3.40
C GLY A 39 -3.33 -2.68 -3.66
N ARG A 40 -4.27 -1.75 -3.40
CA ARG A 40 -4.01 -0.32 -3.60
C ARG A 40 -2.85 0.20 -2.75
N SER A 41 -2.85 -0.11 -1.46
CA SER A 41 -1.79 0.24 -0.51
C SER A 41 -0.42 -0.29 -0.96
N LEU A 42 -0.36 -1.58 -1.31
CA LEU A 42 0.87 -2.24 -1.77
C LEU A 42 1.44 -1.58 -3.04
N ASN A 43 0.58 -1.28 -4.02
CA ASN A 43 0.95 -0.59 -5.26
C ASN A 43 1.46 0.82 -4.98
N HIS A 44 0.79 1.57 -4.11
CA HIS A 44 1.21 2.92 -3.74
C HIS A 44 2.56 2.93 -3.03
N VAL A 45 2.80 2.02 -2.07
CA VAL A 45 4.11 1.90 -1.39
C VAL A 45 5.21 1.52 -2.38
N THR A 46 4.93 0.66 -3.35
CA THR A 46 5.90 0.27 -4.39
C THR A 46 6.30 1.47 -5.25
N GLN A 47 5.33 2.27 -5.73
CA GLN A 47 5.59 3.49 -6.49
C GLN A 47 6.37 4.51 -5.67
N TRP A 48 5.97 4.72 -4.42
CA TRP A 48 6.63 5.60 -3.46
C TRP A 48 8.11 5.24 -3.27
N LYS A 49 8.42 3.96 -3.09
CA LYS A 49 9.82 3.48 -2.99
C LYS A 49 10.58 3.64 -4.30
N SER A 50 9.96 3.37 -5.46
CA SER A 50 10.61 3.58 -6.76
C SER A 50 11.01 5.05 -6.99
N LEU A 51 10.17 6.00 -6.57
CA LEU A 51 10.44 7.43 -6.70
C LEU A 51 11.54 7.92 -5.75
N CYS A 52 11.57 7.45 -4.50
CA CYS A 52 12.46 7.99 -3.47
C CYS A 52 13.77 7.21 -3.27
N CYS A 53 13.86 5.96 -3.74
CA CYS A 53 14.98 5.06 -3.44
C CYS A 53 15.85 4.73 -4.65
N GLU A 54 15.86 5.57 -5.70
CA GLU A 54 16.75 5.43 -6.87
C GLU A 54 16.75 4.03 -7.51
N ASN A 55 15.60 3.34 -7.52
CA ASN A 55 15.47 1.95 -8.00
C ASN A 55 16.35 0.91 -7.27
N ASN A 56 16.77 1.19 -6.03
CA ASN A 56 17.40 0.16 -5.19
C ASN A 56 16.44 -1.01 -4.97
N SER A 57 16.95 -2.25 -4.88
CA SER A 57 16.18 -3.50 -4.94
C SER A 57 15.34 -3.77 -3.68
N CYS A 58 14.37 -2.90 -3.43
CA CYS A 58 13.46 -2.96 -2.32
C CYS A 58 12.24 -3.81 -2.66
N PHE A 59 12.25 -5.06 -2.25
CA PHE A 59 11.08 -5.91 -2.36
C PHE A 59 9.99 -5.45 -1.38
N VAL A 60 8.76 -5.34 -1.89
CA VAL A 60 7.54 -5.13 -1.11
C VAL A 60 6.77 -6.45 -1.17
N TYR A 61 6.50 -7.05 -0.02
CA TYR A 61 5.74 -8.30 0.08
C TYR A 61 4.35 -8.00 0.60
N GLY A 62 3.36 -8.63 -0.01
CA GLY A 62 2.00 -8.63 0.50
C GLY A 62 1.57 -10.04 0.85
N PHE A 63 0.88 -10.20 1.98
CA PHE A 63 0.26 -11.45 2.38
C PHE A 63 -1.24 -11.23 2.59
N ASP A 64 -2.06 -12.02 1.89
CA ASP A 64 -3.51 -12.05 2.04
C ASP A 64 -4.00 -13.48 1.83
N THR A 65 -5.12 -13.84 2.43
CA THR A 65 -5.81 -15.10 2.15
C THR A 65 -6.44 -15.10 0.76
N VAL A 66 -6.64 -13.91 0.16
CA VAL A 66 -7.38 -13.63 -1.08
C VAL A 66 -8.81 -14.17 -1.11
N THR A 67 -9.29 -14.67 0.03
CA THR A 67 -10.63 -15.22 0.24
C THR A 67 -11.44 -14.41 1.25
N GLY A 68 -10.92 -13.27 1.71
CA GLY A 68 -11.50 -12.47 2.78
C GLY A 68 -11.12 -12.96 4.17
N LEU A 69 -11.76 -12.37 5.19
CA LEU A 69 -11.50 -12.72 6.59
C LEU A 69 -11.88 -14.18 6.87
N SER A 70 -10.99 -14.93 7.53
CA SER A 70 -11.31 -16.28 8.03
C SER A 70 -12.57 -16.20 8.88
N THR A 71 -13.57 -17.07 8.72
CA THR A 71 -14.79 -17.08 9.53
C THR A 71 -14.53 -17.40 11.00
N ASP A 72 -13.41 -18.04 11.30
CA ASP A 72 -12.99 -18.42 12.65
C ASP A 72 -12.22 -17.30 13.36
N TRP A 73 -12.07 -16.12 12.73
CA TRP A 73 -11.47 -14.96 13.38
C TRP A 73 -12.27 -14.48 14.61
N ARG A 74 -13.53 -14.90 14.71
CA ARG A 74 -14.43 -14.56 15.82
C ARG A 74 -15.34 -15.75 16.19
N PRO A 75 -14.78 -16.88 16.65
CA PRO A 75 -15.58 -18.05 17.00
C PRO A 75 -16.53 -17.66 18.14
N GLY A 76 -17.84 -17.72 17.89
CA GLY A 76 -18.86 -17.45 18.90
C GLY A 76 -19.35 -15.99 19.00
N PHE A 77 -19.06 -15.13 18.03
CA PHE A 77 -19.85 -13.89 17.89
C PHE A 77 -21.19 -14.22 17.18
N PRO A 78 -22.35 -13.84 17.76
CA PRO A 78 -23.65 -14.16 17.19
C PRO A 78 -23.91 -13.50 15.84
#